data_AF-A0A7W1TVD2-F1
#
_entry.id   AF-A0A7W1TVD2-F1
#
_cell.length_a   1.000
_cell.length_b   1.000
_cell.length_c   1.000
_cell.angle_alpha   90.00
_cell.angle_beta   90.00
_cell.angle_gamma   90.00
#
_symmetry.space_group_name_H-M   'P 1'
#
loop_
_entity.id
_entity.type
_entity.pdbx_description
1 polymer ?
#
loop_
_entity_poly.entity_id
_entity_poly.type
_entity_poly.pdbx_seq_one_letter_code
_entity_poly.pdbx_strand_id
1 'polypeptide(L)' 'MMRVGTAALAALLIVHVAAFAPVAARAQEPRLPGAEDLRFTRVSVEEGLSHGVVRDVFQDRRGFL' A
#
# COMPACT_ATOMS: atom_id res chain seq x y z
N MET A 1 20.52 -7.52 -44.56
CA MET A 1 19.37 -8.33 -44.08
C MET A 1 19.58 -8.61 -42.60
N MET A 2 19.08 -7.74 -41.71
CA MET A 2 19.20 -7.90 -40.26
C MET A 2 17.84 -8.32 -39.71
N ARG A 3 17.78 -9.53 -39.13
CA ARG A 3 16.62 -10.08 -38.43
C ARG A 3 16.45 -9.30 -37.11
N VAL A 4 15.60 -8.28 -37.11
CA VAL A 4 15.14 -7.63 -35.87
C VAL A 4 14.28 -8.65 -35.15
N GLY A 5 14.94 -9.38 -34.24
CA GLY A 5 14.40 -10.56 -33.60
C GLY A 5 13.22 -10.22 -32.70
N THR A 6 12.25 -11.13 -32.72
CA THR A 6 11.15 -11.33 -31.78
C THR A 6 11.50 -11.04 -30.30
N ALA A 7 12.77 -11.16 -29.90
CA ALA A 7 13.27 -10.76 -28.58
C ALA A 7 13.04 -9.27 -28.24
N ALA A 8 13.12 -8.37 -29.22
CA ALA A 8 12.89 -6.93 -29.01
C ALA A 8 11.41 -6.63 -28.70
N LEU A 9 10.50 -7.40 -29.29
CA LEU A 9 9.06 -7.26 -29.05
C LEU A 9 8.66 -7.80 -27.67
N ALA A 10 9.27 -8.92 -27.24
CA ALA A 10 9.02 -9.51 -25.93
C ALA A 10 9.50 -8.62 -24.77
N ALA A 11 10.67 -7.98 -24.91
CA ALA A 11 11.19 -7.04 -23.93
C ALA A 11 10.30 -5.78 -23.79
N LEU A 12 9.74 -5.30 -24.90
CA LEU A 12 8.84 -4.14 -24.90
C LEU A 12 7.50 -4.43 -24.19
N LEU A 13 7.04 -5.68 -24.25
CA LEU A 13 5.78 -6.12 -23.63
C LEU A 13 5.90 -6.27 -22.11
N ILE A 14 7.06 -6.72 -21.62
CA ILE A 14 7.34 -6.85 -20.18
C ILE A 14 7.40 -5.47 -19.48
N VAL A 15 7.96 -4.46 -20.15
CA VAL A 15 8.02 -3.09 -19.63
C VAL A 15 6.62 -2.47 -19.53
N HIS A 16 5.71 -2.77 -20.47
CA HIS A 16 4.34 -2.26 -20.41
C HIS A 16 3.53 -2.86 -19.25
N VAL A 17 3.65 -4.16 -18.96
CA VAL A 17 2.85 -4.80 -17.90
C VAL A 17 3.27 -4.33 -16.50
N ALA A 18 4.55 -4.03 -16.27
CA ALA A 18 5.03 -3.56 -14.97
C ALA A 18 4.54 -2.14 -14.61
N ALA A 19 4.21 -1.30 -15.60
CA ALA A 19 3.68 0.04 -15.38
C ALA A 19 2.21 0.05 -14.90
N PHE A 20 1.50 -1.05 -15.10
CA PHE A 20 0.08 -1.21 -14.73
C PHE A 20 -0.15 -2.20 -13.59
N ALA A 21 0.91 -2.64 -12.89
CA ALA A 21 0.70 -3.28 -11.61
C ALA A 21 -0.05 -2.27 -10.71
N PRO A 22 -1.23 -2.61 -10.17
CA PRO A 22 -1.84 -1.77 -9.16
C PRO A 22 -0.81 -1.69 -8.05
N VAL A 23 -0.25 -0.49 -7.83
CA VAL A 23 0.52 -0.22 -6.64
C VAL A 23 -0.50 -0.43 -5.52
N ALA A 24 -0.56 -1.66 -5.01
CA ALA A 24 -1.55 -2.08 -4.04
C ALA A 24 -1.40 -1.11 -2.89
N ALA A 25 -2.40 -0.22 -2.78
CA ALA A 25 -2.40 1.02 -2.04
C ALA A 25 -1.23 1.08 -1.05
N ARG A 26 -0.08 1.59 -1.52
CA ARG A 26 1.00 1.91 -0.59
C ARG A 26 0.40 2.99 0.28
N ALA A 27 0.00 2.63 1.49
CA ALA A 27 -0.45 3.57 2.50
C ALA A 27 0.60 4.67 2.49
N GLN A 28 0.19 5.84 2.01
CA GLN A 28 1.10 6.96 1.86
C GLN A 28 1.60 7.27 3.25
N GLU A 29 2.92 7.17 3.47
CA GLU A 29 3.49 7.50 4.77
C GLU A 29 3.00 8.90 5.16
N PRO A 30 2.35 9.06 6.33
CA PRO A 30 1.91 10.37 6.77
C PRO A 30 3.14 11.28 6.91
N ARG A 31 3.41 12.10 5.91
CA ARG A 31 4.43 13.15 6.01
C ARG A 31 3.82 14.32 6.77
N LEU A 32 3.79 14.18 8.08
CA LEU A 32 3.46 15.27 8.99
C LEU A 32 4.73 16.11 9.20
N PRO A 33 4.74 17.41 8.87
CA PRO A 33 5.88 18.26 9.18
C PRO A 33 6.13 18.29 10.69
N GLY A 34 7.37 18.05 11.13
CA GLY A 34 7.73 17.92 12.55
C GLY A 34 7.54 16.51 13.14
N ALA A 35 7.24 15.51 12.29
CA ALA A 35 7.02 14.13 12.67
C ALA A 35 8.13 13.17 12.25
N GLU A 36 9.37 13.66 12.22
CA GLU A 36 10.54 12.89 11.78
C GLU A 36 10.71 11.54 12.52
N ASP A 37 10.13 11.39 13.73
CA ASP A 37 10.14 10.15 14.52
C ASP A 37 8.72 9.67 14.91
N LEU A 38 7.71 9.85 14.05
CA LEU A 38 6.41 9.22 14.26
C LEU A 38 6.49 7.71 14.03
N ARG A 39 6.06 6.94 15.03
CA ARG A 39 5.93 5.48 14.96
C ARG A 39 4.48 5.11 15.16
N PHE A 40 3.98 4.23 14.30
CA PHE A 40 2.64 3.70 14.39
C PHE A 40 2.68 2.27 14.92
N THR A 41 1.84 1.98 15.91
CA THR A 41 1.53 0.61 16.31
C THR A 41 0.40 0.08 15.44
N ARG A 42 0.54 -1.16 14.97
CA ARG A 42 -0.50 -1.83 14.20
C ARG A 42 -1.41 -2.63 15.14
N VAL A 43 -2.70 -2.42 15.00
CA VAL A 43 -3.75 -3.27 15.57
C VAL A 43 -4.64 -3.71 14.41
N SER A 44 -4.81 -5.02 14.27
CA SER A 44 -5.48 -5.68 13.16
C SER A 44 -6.29 -6.87 13.67
N VAL A 45 -6.79 -7.70 12.74
CA VAL A 45 -7.62 -8.86 13.10
C VAL A 45 -6.86 -9.87 13.95
N GLU A 46 -5.54 -9.92 13.79
CA GLU A 46 -4.60 -10.74 14.56
C GLU A 46 -4.56 -10.35 16.05
N GLU A 47 -4.81 -9.07 16.35
CA GLU A 47 -4.88 -8.53 17.71
C GLU A 47 -6.32 -8.53 18.28
N GLY A 48 -7.28 -9.09 17.55
CA GLY A 48 -8.67 -9.24 17.99
C GLY A 48 -9.65 -8.22 17.43
N LEU A 49 -9.26 -7.40 16.45
CA LEU A 49 -10.19 -6.56 15.72
C LEU A 49 -11.17 -7.43 14.91
N SER A 50 -12.46 -7.09 14.93
CA SER A 50 -13.50 -7.89 14.25
C SER A 50 -13.39 -7.89 12.72
N HIS A 51 -12.85 -6.82 12.13
CA HIS A 51 -12.69 -6.67 10.68
C HIS A 51 -11.53 -5.73 10.35
N GLY A 52 -10.81 -5.98 9.24
CA GLY A 52 -9.68 -5.15 8.79
C GLY A 52 -10.04 -3.77 8.21
N VAL A 53 -11.30 -3.34 8.30
CA VAL A 53 -11.77 -2.04 7.78
C VAL A 53 -12.57 -1.36 8.87
N VAL A 54 -12.04 -0.26 9.38
CA VAL A 54 -12.67 0.58 10.41
C VAL A 54 -13.18 1.83 9.73
N ARG A 55 -14.50 2.09 9.84
CA ARG A 55 -15.14 3.24 9.22
C ARG A 55 -15.07 4.47 10.12
N ASP A 56 -15.29 4.26 11.41
CA ASP A 56 -15.38 5.31 12.42
C ASP A 56 -14.75 4.82 13.73
N VAL A 57 -14.18 5.74 14.52
CA VAL A 57 -13.57 5.49 15.83
C VAL A 57 -14.11 6.52 16.82
N PHE A 58 -14.65 6.06 17.95
CA PHE A 58 -15.17 6.91 19.02
C PHE A 58 -14.66 6.43 20.37
N GLN A 59 -14.53 7.33 21.33
CA GLN A 59 -14.19 6.99 22.70
C GLN A 59 -15.38 7.26 23.61
N ASP A 60 -15.70 6.32 24.49
CA ASP A 60 -16.74 6.51 25.49
C ASP A 60 -16.28 7.41 26.65
N ARG A 61 -17.21 7.81 27.53
CA ARG A 61 -16.89 8.65 28.70
C ARG A 61 -16.08 7.95 29.79
N ARG A 62 -15.96 6.62 29.73
CA ARG A 62 -15.18 5.81 30.65
C ARG A 62 -13.75 5.59 30.15
N GLY A 63 -13.45 6.00 28.91
CA GLY A 63 -12.14 5.96 28.29
C GLY A 63 -11.91 4.76 27.37
N PHE A 64 -12.93 3.95 27.08
CA PHE A 64 -12.81 2.82 26.16
C PHE A 64 -12.95 3.28 24.70
N LEU A 65 -12.12 2.68 23.83
CA LEU A 65 -12.23 2.74 22.37
C LEU A 65 -13.08 1.59 21.84
#